data_AF-A0A388P1X7-F1
#
_entry.id   AF-A0A388P1X7-F1
#
_cell.length_a   1.000
_cell.length_b   1.000
_cell.length_c   1.000
_cell.angle_alpha   90.00
_cell.angle_beta   90.00
_cell.angle_gamma   90.00
#
_symmetry.space_group_name_H-M   'P 1'
#
loop_
_entity.id
_entity.type
_entity.pdbx_description
1 polymer ?
#
loop_
_entity_poly.entity_id
_entity_poly.type
_entity_poly.pdbx_seq_one_letter_code
_entity_poly.pdbx_strand_id
1 'polypeptide(L)'
;MPIPLSVMSNSLCVIGDFAWDVLIRTNNNLLKGGDSFGEVMLTPGGSAANLAVWARRCGLETHFIGKIGRDRFGQLAREDLESETVIHHLVETEAHKTGSVAVFVDQTGERSMVSGHGADFYLIPSELPRAVITSANHLHLTAWSFFTDPPRSASRIAAQIARQSNLTISFDPASFQMVQEMGVDQFLSWTKDLGSTFFSRIMMKVVCSRVSMNLIRLFDRWRKFMMGH
;
A
#
# COMPACT_ATOMS: atom_id res chain seq x y z
N MET A 1 -30.05 23.13 -23.30
CA MET A 1 -29.55 21.74 -23.14
C MET A 1 -28.33 21.80 -22.25
N PRO A 2 -28.30 21.13 -21.09
CA PRO A 2 -27.04 20.99 -20.37
C PRO A 2 -26.15 20.02 -21.14
N ILE A 3 -24.91 20.45 -21.37
CA ILE A 3 -23.82 19.63 -21.88
C ILE A 3 -23.64 18.45 -20.92
N PRO A 4 -23.54 17.19 -21.37
CA PRO A 4 -23.24 16.09 -20.46
C PRO A 4 -21.89 16.38 -19.82
N LEU A 5 -21.85 16.48 -18.50
CA LEU A 5 -20.61 16.24 -17.76
C LEU A 5 -20.19 14.82 -18.14
N SER A 6 -19.27 14.69 -19.09
CA SER A 6 -18.46 13.49 -19.16
C SER A 6 -17.89 13.35 -17.76
N VAL A 7 -18.33 12.33 -17.03
CA VAL A 7 -17.62 11.90 -15.85
C VAL A 7 -16.25 11.51 -16.37
N MET A 8 -15.29 12.42 -16.32
CA MET A 8 -13.89 12.05 -16.45
C MET A 8 -13.70 11.00 -15.36
N SER A 9 -13.64 9.73 -15.76
CA SER A 9 -13.44 8.62 -14.85
C SER A 9 -12.06 8.82 -14.25
N ASN A 10 -12.02 9.44 -13.07
CA ASN A 10 -10.77 9.65 -12.34
C ASN A 10 -10.18 8.28 -12.03
N SER A 11 -9.19 7.87 -12.81
CA SER A 11 -8.53 6.59 -12.69
C SER A 11 -7.27 6.73 -11.84
N LEU A 12 -7.13 5.81 -10.88
CA LEU A 12 -6.04 5.75 -9.93
C LEU A 12 -5.16 4.55 -10.27
N CYS A 13 -3.87 4.78 -10.45
CA CYS A 13 -2.85 3.72 -10.50
C CYS A 13 -2.14 3.66 -9.15
N VAL A 14 -2.17 2.52 -8.48
CA VAL A 14 -1.45 2.25 -7.23
C VAL A 14 -0.36 1.24 -7.51
N ILE A 15 0.87 1.52 -7.07
CA ILE A 15 2.00 0.60 -7.24
C ILE A 15 2.61 0.30 -5.88
N GLY A 16 2.77 -0.99 -5.58
CA GLY A 16 3.49 -1.41 -4.39
C GLY A 16 3.17 -2.82 -3.95
N ASP A 17 3.10 -2.97 -2.63
CA ASP A 17 3.03 -4.23 -1.92
C ASP A 17 1.62 -4.83 -1.87
N PHE A 18 1.60 -6.16 -2.06
CA PHE A 18 0.54 -7.04 -1.60
C PHE A 18 1.20 -8.08 -0.70
N ALA A 19 0.66 -8.27 0.49
CA ALA A 19 1.09 -9.33 1.40
C ALA A 19 -0.12 -9.91 2.11
N TRP A 20 -0.01 -11.18 2.52
CA TRP A 20 -1.02 -11.79 3.39
C TRP A 20 -0.67 -11.56 4.85
N ASP A 21 -1.59 -10.97 5.60
CA ASP A 21 -1.47 -10.85 7.04
C ASP A 21 -2.00 -12.15 7.69
N VAL A 22 -1.11 -12.88 8.34
CA VAL A 22 -1.44 -14.02 9.20
C VAL A 22 -1.63 -13.47 10.62
N LEU A 23 -2.87 -13.11 10.95
CA LEU A 23 -3.23 -12.59 12.26
C LEU A 23 -3.28 -13.73 13.27
N ILE A 24 -2.47 -13.62 14.32
CA ILE A 24 -2.39 -14.58 15.42
C ILE A 24 -2.77 -13.82 16.68
N ARG A 25 -4.02 -13.97 17.13
CA ARG A 25 -4.50 -13.42 18.39
C ARG A 25 -4.45 -14.50 19.45
N THR A 26 -3.71 -14.24 20.52
CA THR A 26 -3.55 -15.19 21.62
C THR A 26 -4.44 -14.82 22.79
N ASN A 27 -5.00 -15.82 23.47
CA ASN A 27 -5.82 -15.58 24.68
C ASN A 27 -4.94 -15.21 25.88
N ASN A 28 -3.68 -15.66 25.86
CA ASN A 28 -2.64 -15.43 26.87
C ASN A 28 -1.29 -15.30 26.15
N ASN A 29 -0.26 -14.84 26.86
CA ASN A 29 1.12 -14.84 26.35
C ASN A 29 1.51 -16.19 25.72
N LEU A 30 2.25 -16.12 24.61
CA LEU A 30 2.79 -17.31 23.94
C LEU A 30 3.68 -18.10 24.90
N LEU A 31 3.38 -19.40 25.03
CA LEU A 31 4.15 -20.32 25.86
C LEU A 31 5.44 -20.73 25.14
N LYS A 32 6.59 -20.51 25.78
CA LYS A 32 7.88 -20.98 25.25
C LYS A 32 7.94 -22.51 25.30
N GLY A 33 8.00 -23.16 24.14
CA GLY A 33 8.10 -24.62 24.04
C GLY A 33 6.80 -25.37 24.34
N GLY A 34 5.66 -24.69 24.33
CA GLY A 34 4.34 -25.28 24.53
C GLY A 34 3.31 -24.76 23.53
N ASP A 35 2.11 -25.33 23.56
CA ASP A 35 1.03 -24.97 22.65
C ASP A 35 0.15 -23.87 23.26
N SER A 36 -0.20 -22.87 22.46
CA SER A 36 -1.08 -21.77 22.87
C SER A 36 -2.34 -21.78 22.02
N PHE A 37 -3.51 -21.74 22.66
CA PHE A 37 -4.78 -21.56 21.96
C PHE A 37 -5.01 -20.08 21.64
N GLY A 38 -5.58 -19.84 20.46
CA GLY A 38 -5.88 -18.51 19.97
C GLY A 38 -6.63 -18.56 18.64
N GLU A 39 -6.85 -17.40 18.08
CA GLU A 39 -7.43 -17.22 16.75
C GLU A 39 -6.30 -17.01 15.74
N VAL A 40 -6.35 -17.77 14.64
CA VAL A 40 -5.42 -17.63 13.51
C VAL A 40 -6.24 -17.35 12.26
N MET A 41 -6.05 -16.18 11.66
CA MET A 41 -6.78 -15.74 10.47
C MET A 41 -5.83 -15.27 9.38
N LEU A 42 -6.22 -15.53 8.14
CA LEU A 42 -5.55 -15.00 6.96
C LEU A 42 -6.37 -13.83 6.43
N THR A 43 -5.77 -12.65 6.32
CA THR A 43 -6.42 -11.45 5.79
C THR A 43 -5.55 -10.78 4.72
N PRO A 44 -6.14 -10.18 3.68
CA PRO A 44 -5.36 -9.43 2.69
C PRO A 44 -4.72 -8.22 3.37
N GLY A 45 -3.49 -7.92 2.98
CA GLY A 45 -2.67 -6.87 3.54
C GLY A 45 -1.80 -6.21 2.47
N GLY A 46 -0.85 -5.41 2.94
CA GLY A 46 -0.04 -4.53 2.09
C GLY A 46 -0.64 -3.14 1.99
N SER A 47 0.21 -2.12 2.19
CA SER A 47 -0.22 -0.72 2.24
C SER A 47 -0.81 -0.28 0.90
N ALA A 48 -0.16 -0.63 -0.21
CA ALA A 48 -0.61 -0.28 -1.53
C ALA A 48 -1.91 -1.00 -1.91
N ALA A 49 -1.99 -2.32 -1.66
CA ALA A 49 -3.19 -3.11 -1.94
C ALA A 49 -4.40 -2.62 -1.15
N ASN A 50 -4.24 -2.34 0.15
CA ASN A 50 -5.30 -1.78 1.00
C ASN A 50 -5.83 -0.45 0.46
N LEU A 51 -4.95 0.46 0.04
CA LEU A 51 -5.36 1.73 -0.54
C LEU A 51 -6.10 1.53 -1.86
N ALA A 52 -5.64 0.61 -2.71
CA ALA A 52 -6.30 0.31 -3.97
C ALA A 52 -7.75 -0.20 -3.75
N VAL A 53 -7.92 -1.14 -2.81
CA VAL A 53 -9.24 -1.66 -2.42
C VAL A 53 -10.12 -0.54 -1.87
N TRP A 54 -9.60 0.31 -0.98
CA TRP A 54 -10.37 1.42 -0.41
C TRP A 54 -10.79 2.45 -1.46
N ALA A 55 -9.87 2.83 -2.35
CA ALA A 55 -10.15 3.74 -3.46
C ALA A 55 -11.24 3.17 -4.37
N ARG A 56 -11.18 1.87 -4.64
CA ARG A 56 -12.19 1.16 -5.44
C ARG A 56 -13.55 1.17 -4.76
N ARG A 57 -13.62 0.87 -3.46
CA ARG A 57 -14.86 0.95 -2.66
C ARG A 57 -15.44 2.37 -2.59
N CYS A 58 -14.61 3.40 -2.73
CA CYS A 58 -15.05 4.79 -2.87
C CYS A 58 -15.58 5.16 -4.27
N GLY A 59 -15.53 4.24 -5.24
CA GLY A 59 -16.06 4.41 -6.58
C GLY A 59 -15.04 4.88 -7.62
N LEU A 60 -13.74 4.87 -7.31
CA LEU A 60 -12.69 5.15 -8.29
C LEU A 60 -12.43 3.93 -9.18
N GLU A 61 -12.15 4.17 -10.45
CA GLU A 61 -11.52 3.16 -11.29
C GLU A 61 -10.08 2.99 -10.82
N THR A 62 -9.74 1.82 -10.29
CA THR A 62 -8.47 1.63 -9.59
C THR A 62 -7.69 0.48 -10.21
N HIS A 63 -6.50 0.80 -10.68
CA HIS A 63 -5.50 -0.14 -11.12
C HIS A 63 -4.48 -0.39 -10.01
N PHE A 64 -4.18 -1.67 -9.76
CA PHE A 64 -3.12 -2.08 -8.84
C PHE A 64 -1.99 -2.75 -9.61
N ILE A 65 -0.75 -2.31 -9.40
CA ILE A 65 0.46 -2.94 -9.95
C ILE A 65 1.29 -3.46 -8.79
N GLY A 66 1.60 -4.75 -8.82
CA GLY A 66 2.38 -5.41 -7.78
C GLY A 66 3.03 -6.69 -8.30
N LYS A 67 3.86 -7.31 -7.46
CA LYS A 67 4.53 -8.57 -7.78
C LYS A 67 4.20 -9.63 -6.74
N ILE A 68 3.82 -10.80 -7.21
CA ILE A 68 3.43 -11.96 -6.40
C ILE A 68 4.23 -13.19 -6.81
N GLY A 69 4.32 -14.17 -5.91
CA GLY A 69 4.85 -15.47 -6.24
C GLY A 69 3.86 -16.27 -7.08
N ARG A 70 4.37 -17.15 -7.94
CA ARG A 70 3.59 -18.20 -8.58
C ARG A 70 3.35 -19.33 -7.57
N ASP A 71 2.51 -19.03 -6.59
CA ASP A 71 2.14 -19.92 -5.50
C ASP A 71 0.66 -19.74 -5.11
N ARG A 72 0.18 -20.54 -4.16
CA ARG A 72 -1.22 -20.49 -3.74
C ARG A 72 -1.59 -19.14 -3.13
N PHE A 73 -0.67 -18.48 -2.44
CA PHE A 73 -0.90 -17.15 -1.86
C PHE A 73 -1.00 -16.07 -2.96
N GLY A 74 -0.24 -16.19 -4.03
CA GLY A 74 -0.34 -15.30 -5.19
C GLY A 74 -1.66 -15.49 -5.93
N GLN A 75 -2.12 -16.73 -6.07
CA GLN A 75 -3.45 -17.01 -6.62
C GLN A 75 -4.56 -16.41 -5.75
N LEU A 76 -4.51 -16.61 -4.43
CA LEU A 76 -5.48 -16.00 -3.53
C LEU A 76 -5.44 -14.47 -3.62
N ALA A 77 -4.25 -13.86 -3.77
CA ALA A 77 -4.10 -12.41 -3.85
C ALA A 77 -4.79 -11.84 -5.10
N ARG A 78 -4.67 -12.56 -6.23
CA ARG A 78 -5.42 -12.26 -7.45
C ARG A 78 -6.93 -12.34 -7.21
N GLU A 79 -7.39 -13.45 -6.63
CA GLU A 79 -8.82 -13.67 -6.35
C GLU A 79 -9.41 -12.60 -5.42
N ASP A 80 -8.64 -12.17 -4.41
CA ASP A 80 -9.02 -11.09 -3.48
C ASP A 80 -9.21 -9.75 -4.22
N LEU A 81 -8.21 -9.31 -4.99
CA LEU A 81 -8.29 -8.07 -5.77
C LEU A 81 -9.42 -8.09 -6.79
N GLU A 82 -9.66 -9.23 -7.44
CA GLU A 82 -10.78 -9.42 -8.36
C GLU A 82 -12.14 -9.31 -7.65
N SER A 83 -12.26 -9.89 -6.45
CA SER A 83 -13.49 -9.81 -5.63
C SER A 83 -13.80 -8.38 -5.19
N GLU A 84 -12.77 -7.56 -4.97
CA GLU A 84 -12.88 -6.13 -4.68
C GLU A 84 -13.07 -5.28 -5.95
N THR A 85 -13.08 -5.90 -7.13
CA THR A 85 -13.17 -5.27 -8.45
C THR A 85 -12.04 -4.28 -8.74
N VAL A 86 -10.87 -4.49 -8.13
CA VAL A 86 -9.64 -3.75 -8.44
C VAL A 86 -9.03 -4.35 -9.71
N ILE A 87 -8.69 -3.50 -10.69
CA ILE A 87 -8.06 -3.94 -11.93
C ILE A 87 -6.58 -4.21 -11.64
N HIS A 88 -6.21 -5.46 -11.48
CA HIS A 88 -4.84 -5.82 -11.11
C HIS A 88 -3.94 -6.05 -12.34
N HIS A 89 -2.66 -5.73 -12.17
CA HIS A 89 -1.58 -5.96 -13.11
C HIS A 89 -0.44 -6.61 -12.33
N LEU A 90 -0.66 -7.88 -12.00
CA LEU A 90 0.25 -8.67 -11.16
C LEU A 90 1.35 -9.30 -11.99
N VAL A 91 2.60 -9.00 -11.65
CA VAL A 91 3.76 -9.74 -12.12
C VAL A 91 3.88 -11.01 -11.30
N GLU A 92 3.94 -12.17 -11.95
CA GLU A 92 4.21 -13.44 -11.27
C GLU A 92 5.69 -13.82 -11.36
N THR A 93 6.23 -14.41 -10.30
CA THR A 93 7.60 -14.96 -10.28
C THR A 93 7.65 -16.34 -9.63
N GLU A 94 8.49 -17.23 -10.16
CA GLU A 94 8.82 -18.51 -9.50
C GLU A 94 10.01 -18.38 -8.53
N ALA A 95 10.77 -17.28 -8.61
CA ALA A 95 11.99 -17.08 -7.82
C ALA A 95 11.70 -16.73 -6.35
N HIS A 96 10.55 -16.11 -6.07
CA HIS A 96 10.17 -15.64 -4.74
C HIS A 96 8.71 -16.01 -4.44
N LYS A 97 8.43 -16.28 -3.17
CA LYS A 97 7.06 -16.53 -2.69
C LYS A 97 6.30 -15.23 -2.51
N THR A 98 4.98 -15.29 -2.59
CA THR A 98 4.10 -14.16 -2.26
C THR A 98 4.34 -13.70 -0.83
N GLY A 99 4.37 -12.38 -0.61
CA GLY A 99 4.64 -11.81 0.71
C GLY A 99 3.59 -12.21 1.74
N SER A 100 4.05 -12.36 2.98
CA SER A 100 3.18 -12.56 4.13
C SER A 100 3.80 -11.94 5.38
N VAL A 101 2.95 -11.46 6.29
CA VAL A 101 3.32 -10.86 7.57
C VAL A 101 2.61 -11.64 8.68
N ALA A 102 3.36 -12.18 9.62
CA ALA A 102 2.77 -12.71 10.85
C ALA A 102 2.48 -11.53 11.79
N VAL A 103 1.22 -11.35 12.16
CA VAL A 103 0.78 -10.26 13.05
C VAL A 103 0.33 -10.87 14.37
N PHE A 104 1.18 -10.81 15.37
CA PHE A 104 0.86 -11.25 16.72
C PHE A 104 0.12 -10.15 17.45
N VAL A 105 -1.05 -10.48 17.99
CA VAL A 105 -1.81 -9.61 18.88
C VAL A 105 -1.87 -10.26 20.25
N ASP A 106 -1.30 -9.59 21.23
CA ASP A 106 -1.33 -10.06 22.61
C ASP A 106 -2.68 -9.78 23.28
N GLN A 107 -2.86 -10.25 24.51
CA GLN A 107 -4.08 -10.03 25.30
C GLN A 107 -4.36 -8.56 25.64
N THR A 108 -3.36 -7.67 25.52
CA THR A 108 -3.52 -6.23 25.74
C THR A 108 -3.95 -5.49 24.46
N GLY A 109 -3.85 -6.15 23.31
CA GLY A 109 -4.15 -5.61 22.00
C GLY A 109 -2.92 -5.01 21.30
N GLU A 110 -1.73 -5.11 21.88
CA GLU A 110 -0.49 -4.69 21.25
C GLU A 110 -0.13 -5.63 20.09
N ARG A 111 0.45 -5.05 19.03
CA ARG A 111 0.80 -5.76 17.80
C ARG A 111 2.30 -5.89 17.65
N SER A 112 2.76 -7.11 17.39
CA SER A 112 4.13 -7.40 16.95
C SER A 112 4.08 -8.06 15.58
N MET A 113 4.92 -7.63 14.65
CA MET A 113 4.88 -8.09 13.26
C MET A 113 6.20 -8.75 12.86
N VAL A 114 6.11 -9.83 12.08
CA VAL A 114 7.25 -10.45 11.41
C VAL A 114 6.95 -10.52 9.93
N SER A 115 7.63 -9.68 9.15
CA SER A 115 7.49 -9.62 7.70
C SER A 115 8.65 -10.33 7.02
N GLY A 116 8.35 -11.23 6.08
CA GLY A 116 9.35 -11.78 5.16
C GLY A 116 9.55 -10.88 3.93
N HIS A 117 10.69 -11.00 3.25
CA HIS A 117 10.88 -10.44 1.91
C HIS A 117 10.16 -11.31 0.88
N GLY A 118 8.91 -10.96 0.59
CA GLY A 118 8.12 -11.60 -0.45
C GLY A 118 8.48 -11.12 -1.86
N ALA A 119 7.75 -11.60 -2.85
CA ALA A 119 7.90 -11.22 -4.25
C ALA A 119 7.74 -9.71 -4.50
N ASP A 120 7.00 -9.00 -3.64
CA ASP A 120 6.82 -7.55 -3.65
C ASP A 120 8.15 -6.80 -3.50
N PHE A 121 9.14 -7.38 -2.82
CA PHE A 121 10.50 -6.83 -2.68
C PHE A 121 11.35 -6.93 -3.95
N TYR A 122 10.81 -7.49 -5.04
CA TYR A 122 11.56 -7.80 -6.26
C TYR A 122 10.91 -7.28 -7.54
N LEU A 123 9.98 -6.33 -7.46
CA LEU A 123 9.44 -5.64 -8.64
C LEU A 123 10.53 -4.78 -9.28
N ILE A 124 10.83 -5.02 -10.56
CA ILE A 124 11.86 -4.27 -11.31
C ILE A 124 11.25 -3.26 -12.29
N PRO A 125 11.98 -2.20 -12.68
CA PRO A 125 11.45 -1.17 -13.58
C PRO A 125 10.95 -1.69 -14.94
N SER A 126 11.59 -2.73 -15.49
CA SER A 126 11.22 -3.30 -16.79
C SER A 126 9.92 -4.09 -16.77
N GLU A 127 9.43 -4.46 -15.59
CA GLU A 127 8.15 -5.17 -15.41
C GLU A 127 6.95 -4.21 -15.30
N LEU A 128 7.20 -2.89 -15.23
CA LEU A 128 6.12 -1.91 -15.10
C LEU A 128 5.26 -1.85 -16.38
N PRO A 129 3.94 -2.02 -16.28
CA PRO A 129 3.03 -1.89 -17.42
C PRO A 129 2.85 -0.40 -17.78
N ARG A 130 3.76 0.15 -18.57
CA ARG A 130 3.84 1.60 -18.86
C ARG A 130 2.51 2.16 -19.37
N ALA A 131 1.81 1.44 -20.27
CA ALA A 131 0.54 1.87 -20.84
C ALA A 131 -0.54 2.13 -19.75
N VAL A 132 -0.59 1.28 -18.72
CA VAL A 132 -1.52 1.40 -17.59
C VAL A 132 -1.20 2.63 -16.75
N ILE A 133 0.09 2.88 -16.51
CA ILE A 133 0.52 4.07 -15.77
C ILE A 133 0.14 5.33 -16.55
N THR A 134 0.37 5.34 -17.87
CA THR A 134 0.09 6.52 -18.71
C THR A 134 -1.40 6.78 -18.95
N SER A 135 -2.26 5.77 -18.79
CA SER A 135 -3.72 5.93 -18.93
C SER A 135 -4.42 6.40 -17.66
N ALA A 136 -3.71 6.42 -16.52
CA ALA A 136 -4.25 6.90 -15.25
C ALA A 136 -4.27 8.43 -15.17
N ASN A 137 -5.03 8.99 -14.21
CA ASN A 137 -4.98 10.42 -13.88
C ASN A 137 -4.12 10.70 -12.64
N HIS A 138 -3.97 9.70 -11.77
CA HIS A 138 -3.22 9.80 -10.54
C HIS A 138 -2.37 8.54 -10.31
N LEU A 139 -1.13 8.73 -9.86
CA LEU A 139 -0.25 7.68 -9.38
C LEU A 139 -0.12 7.77 -7.85
N HIS A 140 -0.38 6.67 -7.16
CA HIS A 140 -0.07 6.51 -5.75
C HIS A 140 1.08 5.52 -5.54
N LEU A 141 2.03 5.89 -4.69
CA LEU A 141 3.18 5.10 -4.31
C LEU A 141 3.27 4.99 -2.79
N THR A 142 3.73 3.85 -2.28
CA THR A 142 3.98 3.66 -0.84
C THR A 142 5.48 3.62 -0.57
N ALA A 143 5.88 4.10 0.61
CA ALA A 143 7.26 4.06 1.07
C ALA A 143 7.77 2.65 1.34
N TRP A 144 6.87 1.66 1.46
CA TRP A 144 7.26 0.26 1.54
C TRP A 144 8.20 -0.12 0.39
N SER A 145 7.88 0.35 -0.82
CA SER A 145 8.72 0.14 -2.01
C SER A 145 10.07 0.89 -1.95
N PHE A 146 10.25 1.86 -1.06
CA PHE A 146 11.48 2.67 -0.96
C PHE A 146 12.50 2.15 0.05
N PHE A 147 12.13 1.19 0.89
CA PHE A 147 13.05 0.62 1.88
C PHE A 147 14.06 -0.37 1.27
N THR A 148 13.84 -0.83 0.03
CA THR A 148 14.74 -1.75 -0.68
C THR A 148 14.81 -1.47 -2.18
N ASP A 149 15.84 -2.01 -2.84
CA ASP A 149 15.95 -2.11 -4.31
C ASP A 149 15.82 -3.58 -4.71
N PRO A 150 15.15 -3.94 -5.83
CA PRO A 150 14.73 -3.09 -6.96
C PRO A 150 13.43 -2.25 -6.88
N PRO A 151 12.48 -2.46 -5.92
CA PRO A 151 11.21 -1.75 -5.94
C PRO A 151 11.34 -0.23 -5.91
N ARG A 152 12.32 0.31 -5.20
CA ARG A 152 12.59 1.76 -5.17
C ARG A 152 12.88 2.31 -6.56
N SER A 153 13.72 1.61 -7.33
CA SER A 153 14.00 1.97 -8.72
C SER A 153 12.74 1.89 -9.57
N ALA A 154 11.91 0.86 -9.39
CA ALA A 154 10.65 0.72 -10.10
C ALA A 154 9.69 1.89 -9.80
N SER A 155 9.49 2.23 -8.52
CA SER A 155 8.64 3.36 -8.11
C SER A 155 9.14 4.70 -8.65
N ARG A 156 10.46 4.91 -8.74
CA ARG A 156 11.04 6.11 -9.36
C ARG A 156 10.76 6.19 -10.84
N ILE A 157 10.93 5.08 -11.58
CA ILE A 157 10.60 5.03 -13.00
C ILE A 157 9.10 5.25 -13.22
N ALA A 158 8.23 4.68 -12.38
CA ALA A 158 6.79 4.94 -12.43
C ALA A 158 6.48 6.43 -12.21
N ALA A 159 7.10 7.07 -11.22
CA ALA A 159 6.93 8.50 -10.97
C ALA A 159 7.41 9.37 -12.16
N GLN A 160 8.50 8.98 -12.82
CA GLN A 160 8.97 9.65 -14.04
C GLN A 160 7.96 9.52 -15.19
N ILE A 161 7.45 8.31 -15.44
CA ILE A 161 6.41 8.05 -16.47
C ILE A 161 5.16 8.89 -16.20
N ALA A 162 4.71 8.91 -14.94
CA ALA A 162 3.56 9.69 -14.50
C ALA A 162 3.76 11.19 -14.78
N ARG A 163 4.91 11.77 -14.42
CA ARG A 163 5.18 13.19 -14.72
C ARG A 163 5.23 13.49 -16.21
N GLN A 164 5.88 12.64 -16.99
CA GLN A 164 5.95 12.80 -18.45
C GLN A 164 4.57 12.73 -19.11
N SER A 165 3.62 12.06 -18.46
CA SER A 165 2.24 11.89 -18.93
C SER A 165 1.25 12.84 -18.23
N ASN A 166 1.75 13.84 -17.48
CA ASN A 166 0.96 14.84 -16.75
C ASN A 166 0.02 14.27 -15.66
N LEU A 167 0.36 13.12 -15.07
CA LEU A 167 -0.34 12.60 -13.89
C LEU A 167 0.04 13.38 -12.63
N THR A 168 -0.92 13.47 -11.71
CA THR A 168 -0.62 13.86 -10.33
C THR A 168 -0.06 12.68 -9.54
N ILE A 169 0.80 12.94 -8.55
CA ILE A 169 1.49 11.89 -7.78
C ILE A 169 1.28 12.12 -6.29
N SER A 170 0.91 11.05 -5.57
CA SER A 170 0.95 11.00 -4.11
C SER A 170 1.88 9.90 -3.60
N PHE A 171 2.39 10.13 -2.40
CA PHE A 171 3.30 9.21 -1.73
C PHE A 171 2.92 9.06 -0.27
N ASP A 172 2.75 7.82 0.18
CA ASP A 172 2.44 7.48 1.58
C ASP A 172 3.68 6.95 2.30
N PRO A 173 4.11 7.54 3.43
CA PRO A 173 5.20 7.02 4.25
C PRO A 173 4.98 5.61 4.81
N ALA A 174 3.75 5.08 4.82
CA ALA A 174 3.33 3.68 5.06
C ALA A 174 3.73 3.01 6.40
N SER A 175 4.91 3.28 6.96
CA SER A 175 5.42 2.72 8.21
C SER A 175 6.24 3.75 8.99
N PHE A 176 5.72 4.17 10.14
CA PHE A 176 6.43 5.10 11.03
C PHE A 176 7.74 4.53 11.55
N GLN A 177 7.74 3.26 11.96
CA GLN A 177 8.92 2.59 12.51
C GLN A 177 10.06 2.52 11.49
N MET A 178 9.78 2.09 10.26
CA MET A 178 10.82 1.99 9.23
C MET A 178 11.38 3.36 8.84
N VAL A 179 10.54 4.40 8.81
CA VAL A 179 11.02 5.78 8.60
C VAL A 179 11.91 6.25 9.76
N GLN A 180 11.60 5.89 11.00
CA GLN A 180 12.46 6.20 12.14
C GLN A 180 13.79 5.45 12.09
N GLU A 181 13.78 4.15 11.80
CA GLU A 181 14.99 3.31 11.68
C GLU A 181 15.89 3.78 10.53
N MET A 182 15.30 4.16 9.39
CA MET A 182 16.01 4.73 8.25
C MET A 182 16.56 6.14 8.53
N GLY A 183 15.91 6.88 9.43
CA GLY A 183 16.16 8.28 9.69
C GLY A 183 15.36 9.20 8.76
N VAL A 184 14.70 10.20 9.37
CA VAL A 184 13.80 11.13 8.66
C VAL A 184 14.51 11.89 7.54
N ASP A 185 15.73 12.37 7.79
CA ASP A 185 16.49 13.13 6.77
C ASP A 185 16.85 12.26 5.56
N GLN A 186 17.22 11.00 5.82
CA GLN A 186 17.56 10.03 4.78
C GLN A 186 16.32 9.68 3.95
N PHE A 187 15.18 9.50 4.61
CA PHE A 187 13.89 9.25 3.97
C PHE A 187 13.44 10.43 3.09
N LEU A 188 13.52 11.66 3.61
CA LEU A 188 13.23 12.87 2.83
C LEU A 188 14.15 13.01 1.62
N SER A 189 15.45 12.72 1.78
CA SER A 189 16.41 12.71 0.68
C SER A 189 16.03 11.72 -0.43
N TRP A 190 15.60 10.50 -0.08
CA TRP A 190 15.21 9.46 -1.04
C TRP A 190 13.86 9.69 -1.72
N THR A 191 13.06 10.64 -1.25
CA THR A 191 11.71 10.91 -1.78
C THR A 191 11.64 12.27 -2.48
N LYS A 192 12.66 13.13 -2.32
CA LYS A 192 12.68 14.51 -2.83
C LYS A 192 12.50 14.60 -4.35
N ASP A 193 13.06 13.67 -5.09
CA ASP A 193 12.98 13.62 -6.56
C ASP A 193 11.66 13.04 -7.08
N LEU A 194 10.74 12.62 -6.20
CA LEU A 194 9.42 12.14 -6.60
C LEU A 194 8.50 13.24 -7.12
N GLY A 195 8.85 14.52 -6.91
CA GLY A 195 8.05 15.66 -7.37
C GLY A 195 6.62 15.61 -6.84
N SER A 196 6.39 14.83 -5.77
CA SER A 196 5.08 14.48 -5.25
C SER A 196 4.44 15.73 -4.68
N THR A 197 3.30 16.12 -5.23
CA THR A 197 2.57 17.31 -4.80
C THR A 197 1.94 17.11 -3.42
N PHE A 198 1.87 15.86 -2.91
CA PHE A 198 1.06 15.49 -1.76
C PHE A 198 1.73 14.39 -0.93
N PHE A 199 2.32 14.77 0.21
CA PHE A 199 2.33 13.90 1.39
C PHE A 199 0.90 13.89 1.96
N SER A 200 0.25 12.73 1.90
CA SER A 200 -0.98 12.30 2.61
C SER A 200 -2.24 13.20 2.70
N ARG A 201 -2.44 14.27 1.93
CA ARG A 201 -3.78 14.94 1.92
C ARG A 201 -4.87 14.14 1.17
N ILE A 202 -4.53 13.10 0.37
CA ILE A 202 -5.52 12.26 -0.35
C ILE A 202 -6.25 11.29 0.59
N MET A 203 -5.60 10.83 1.66
CA MET A 203 -6.28 10.05 2.70
C MET A 203 -7.35 10.88 3.43
N MET A 204 -7.36 12.21 3.30
CA MET A 204 -8.39 13.08 3.88
C MET A 204 -9.41 13.59 2.84
N LYS A 205 -9.03 13.97 1.62
CA LYS A 205 -10.03 14.50 0.65
C LYS A 205 -10.89 13.43 -0.01
N VAL A 206 -10.34 12.24 -0.27
CA VAL A 206 -11.13 11.12 -0.82
C VAL A 206 -12.01 10.50 0.27
N VAL A 207 -11.51 10.44 1.51
CA VAL A 207 -12.24 9.91 2.69
C VAL A 207 -13.29 10.89 3.24
N CYS A 208 -13.02 12.20 3.32
CA CYS A 208 -13.94 13.16 3.94
C CYS A 208 -15.10 13.61 3.04
N SER A 209 -15.15 13.23 1.77
CA SER A 209 -16.34 13.55 0.96
C SER A 209 -17.56 12.68 1.30
N ARG A 210 -17.39 11.58 2.05
CA ARG A 210 -18.50 10.65 2.38
C ARG A 210 -18.51 10.02 3.79
N VAL A 211 -17.56 10.32 4.69
CA VAL A 211 -17.59 9.78 6.07
C VAL A 211 -17.39 10.87 7.12
N SER A 212 -18.26 10.86 8.13
CA SER A 212 -18.49 11.85 9.20
C SER A 212 -17.22 12.42 9.89
N MET A 213 -17.33 13.67 10.35
CA MET A 213 -16.33 14.59 10.94
C MET A 213 -15.41 14.08 12.06
N ASN A 214 -15.51 12.83 12.51
CA ASN A 214 -14.75 12.33 13.66
C ASN A 214 -13.28 11.98 13.37
N LEU A 215 -12.88 11.80 12.10
CA LEU A 215 -11.50 11.45 11.72
C LEU A 215 -10.53 12.65 11.65
N ILE A 216 -11.04 13.88 11.47
CA ILE A 216 -10.21 15.10 11.47
C ILE A 216 -9.54 15.32 12.84
N ARG A 217 -10.21 14.93 13.93
CA ARG A 217 -9.65 14.98 15.29
C ARG A 217 -8.52 13.97 15.52
N LEU A 218 -8.54 12.83 14.83
CA LEU A 218 -7.44 11.86 14.86
C LEU A 218 -6.21 12.39 14.12
N PHE A 219 -6.41 13.09 13.00
CA PHE A 219 -5.32 13.74 12.28
C PHE A 219 -4.67 14.87 13.08
N ASP A 220 -5.45 15.69 13.79
CA ASP A 220 -4.90 16.73 14.67
C ASP A 220 -4.15 16.14 15.88
N ARG A 221 -4.60 14.99 16.42
CA ARG A 221 -3.84 14.25 17.44
C ARG A 221 -2.54 13.68 16.89
N TRP A 222 -2.57 13.10 15.69
CA TRP A 222 -1.38 12.55 15.04
C TRP A 222 -0.37 13.65 14.66
N ARG A 223 -0.84 14.79 14.15
CA ARG A 223 0.00 15.96 13.85
C ARG A 223 0.61 16.58 15.11
N LYS A 224 -0.14 16.67 16.21
CA LYS A 224 0.37 17.14 17.52
C LYS A 224 1.44 16.20 18.08
N PHE A 225 1.19 14.89 17.97
CA PHE A 225 2.15 13.86 18.34
C PHE A 225 3.44 13.90 17.48
N MET A 226 3.34 14.14 16.17
CA MET A 226 4.49 14.26 15.25
C MET A 226 5.29 15.56 15.42
N MET A 227 4.68 16.64 15.92
CA MET A 227 5.34 17.93 16.12
C MET A 227 5.75 18.21 17.58
N GLY A 228 5.58 17.24 18.49
CA GLY A 228 6.01 17.37 19.89
C GLY A 228 5.25 18.44 20.70
N HIS A 229 3.94 18.59 20.48
CA HIS A 229 3.07 19.47 21.27
C HIS A 229 1.85 18.73 21.84
#